data_AF-A0A955JD77-F1
#
_entry.id   AF-A0A955JD77-F1
#
_cell.length_a   1.000
_cell.length_b   1.000
_cell.length_c   1.000
_cell.angle_alpha   90.00
_cell.angle_beta   90.00
_cell.angle_gamma   90.00
#
_symmetry.space_group_name_H-M   'P 1'
#
loop_
_entity.id
_entity.type
_entity.pdbx_description
1 polymer ?
#
loop_
_entity_poly.entity_id
_entity_poly.type
_entity_poly.pdbx_seq_one_letter_code
_entity_poly.pdbx_strand_id
1 'polypeptide(L)'
;MARHPDAEGRVIEILSERAPGRNVPARRSEDGGQTWSVHYELPAALEGSGHRVATLPDGRIAVSFRDLHPESPTRGDLVVWVGRFEDLAAAREGDFTARLLALEGWQPADGNRQLEVDAQGDLVARGCWRLEEGQEPRPVVLRISVADILDRVPRRAHRLPLIDLDGDAARRVVVDREKGQYLGHVTTVLLEDGRTILAVYPKGHGKGEIVSKRSTDGGRTWSDRLPTPDNWATSREVPTIHRVVDPQTGKDRLILWSGLHPARLAVSEDEGASWSPLRKVGDWGGIVVMGFVERLKDGRYLAMFHDDGRYFGAEPAAKSPVEFSLYKTFSDDGGLSWSSPEVVWRGSEVHLCEPGCLRSPDGTTLAVLLRENRRRRNSYVIFSQDEGQSFSAPRELPASLTGDRHTGRYAPDGRLFISFRDTTLESPTQGDWVGWVGRWDDIRDGCEGQYRVRLADNQHRWDTAYPGVECLPDGTIVTTTYGHWEAGESPYILSLRFSLGELDRLAKDGADR
;
A
#
# COMPACT_ATOMS: atom_id res chain seq x y z
N MET A 1 -6.06 -29.22 -23.06
CA MET A 1 -6.88 -28.06 -23.46
C MET A 1 -8.10 -28.02 -22.56
N ALA A 2 -8.30 -26.94 -21.81
CA ALA A 2 -9.45 -26.78 -20.90
C ALA A 2 -10.42 -25.76 -21.49
N ARG A 3 -11.70 -26.13 -21.62
CA ARG A 3 -12.79 -25.26 -22.10
C ARG A 3 -13.83 -25.16 -21.02
N HIS A 4 -14.18 -23.96 -20.60
CA HIS A 4 -15.29 -23.78 -19.67
C HIS A 4 -16.13 -22.55 -20.01
N PRO A 5 -17.46 -22.70 -20.05
CA PRO A 5 -18.37 -21.57 -20.11
C PRO A 5 -18.50 -20.91 -18.73
N ASP A 6 -18.62 -19.59 -18.71
CA ASP A 6 -19.08 -18.86 -17.54
C ASP A 6 -20.62 -18.86 -17.45
N ALA A 7 -21.17 -18.17 -16.45
CA ALA A 7 -22.61 -18.07 -16.23
C ALA A 7 -23.36 -17.35 -17.37
N GLU A 8 -22.66 -16.57 -18.20
CA GLU A 8 -23.21 -15.80 -19.31
C GLU A 8 -23.07 -16.54 -20.65
N GLY A 9 -22.51 -17.76 -20.66
CA GLY A 9 -22.30 -18.57 -21.85
C GLY A 9 -21.04 -18.20 -22.65
N ARG A 10 -20.18 -17.33 -22.11
CA ARG A 10 -18.87 -16.99 -22.69
C ARG A 10 -17.88 -18.10 -22.38
N VAL A 11 -17.01 -18.44 -23.33
CA VAL A 11 -16.09 -19.58 -23.20
C VAL A 11 -14.65 -19.11 -23.25
N ILE A 12 -13.82 -19.55 -22.31
CA ILE A 12 -12.36 -19.47 -22.42
C ILE A 12 -11.79 -20.85 -22.69
N GLU A 13 -10.86 -20.90 -23.64
CA GLU A 13 -10.06 -22.07 -23.92
C GLU A 13 -8.59 -21.81 -23.58
N ILE A 14 -8.08 -22.55 -22.60
CA ILE A 14 -6.66 -22.56 -22.23
C ILE A 14 -5.96 -23.66 -23.02
N LEU A 15 -5.00 -23.24 -23.85
CA LEU A 15 -4.25 -24.11 -24.76
C LEU A 15 -3.02 -24.69 -24.03
N SER A 16 -2.95 -26.01 -23.88
CA SER A 16 -1.81 -26.78 -23.32
C SER A 16 -0.56 -26.65 -24.21
N GLU A 17 0.70 -26.87 -23.81
CA GLU A 17 1.49 -26.89 -22.57
C GLU A 17 2.84 -26.33 -23.08
N ARG A 18 3.38 -25.24 -22.52
CA ARG A 18 4.70 -24.73 -22.94
C ARG A 18 5.76 -25.04 -21.89
N ALA A 19 7.01 -25.09 -22.37
CA ALA A 19 8.18 -25.15 -21.51
C ALA A 19 8.19 -23.98 -20.51
N PRO A 20 8.75 -24.17 -19.30
CA PRO A 20 8.87 -23.11 -18.29
C PRO A 20 9.47 -21.82 -18.87
N GLY A 21 8.99 -20.66 -18.39
CA GLY A 21 9.44 -19.33 -18.76
C GLY A 21 8.64 -18.66 -19.90
N ARG A 22 7.40 -19.09 -20.16
CA ARG A 22 6.50 -18.46 -21.14
C ARG A 22 5.05 -18.49 -20.66
N ASN A 23 4.35 -17.37 -20.83
CA ASN A 23 2.93 -17.27 -20.54
C ASN A 23 2.09 -18.26 -21.38
N VAL A 24 0.95 -18.66 -20.81
CA VAL A 24 0.07 -19.70 -21.38
C VAL A 24 -0.85 -19.09 -22.43
N PRO A 25 -0.91 -19.60 -23.67
CA PRO A 25 -1.82 -19.08 -24.67
C PRO A 25 -3.27 -19.46 -24.37
N ALA A 26 -4.17 -18.51 -24.61
CA ALA A 26 -5.61 -18.70 -24.52
C ALA A 26 -6.33 -18.02 -25.67
N ARG A 27 -7.59 -18.42 -25.87
CA ARG A 27 -8.56 -17.71 -26.71
C ARG A 27 -9.91 -17.71 -26.04
N ARG A 28 -10.74 -16.73 -26.37
CA ARG A 28 -12.08 -16.57 -25.81
C ARG A 28 -13.15 -16.53 -26.88
N SER A 29 -14.38 -16.81 -26.48
CA SER A 29 -15.58 -16.75 -27.29
C SER A 29 -16.70 -16.10 -26.50
N GLU A 30 -17.42 -15.17 -27.12
CA GLU A 30 -18.57 -14.46 -26.52
C GLU A 30 -19.92 -15.14 -26.88
N ASP A 31 -19.91 -16.17 -27.73
CA ASP A 31 -21.10 -16.76 -28.36
C ASP A 31 -21.17 -18.29 -28.17
N GLY A 32 -20.71 -18.78 -27.01
CA GLY A 32 -20.77 -20.20 -26.68
C GLY A 32 -19.79 -21.08 -27.47
N GLY A 33 -18.71 -20.49 -28.01
CA GLY A 33 -17.67 -21.20 -28.75
C GLY A 33 -17.86 -21.21 -30.27
N GLN A 34 -18.78 -20.42 -30.82
CA GLN A 34 -19.02 -20.36 -32.27
C GLN A 34 -17.95 -19.53 -32.98
N THR A 35 -17.61 -18.36 -32.42
CA THR A 35 -16.51 -17.51 -32.87
C THR A 35 -15.47 -17.35 -31.78
N TRP A 36 -14.21 -17.18 -32.19
CA TRP A 36 -13.06 -17.11 -31.28
C TRP A 36 -12.23 -15.86 -31.52
N SER A 37 -11.72 -15.29 -30.43
CA SER A 37 -10.71 -14.22 -30.48
C SER A 37 -9.41 -14.71 -31.10
N VAL A 38 -8.56 -13.76 -31.48
CA VAL A 38 -7.13 -14.04 -31.67
C VAL A 38 -6.53 -14.61 -30.38
N HIS A 39 -5.46 -15.40 -30.51
CA HIS A 39 -4.74 -15.92 -29.36
C HIS A 39 -4.10 -14.77 -28.59
N TYR A 40 -4.16 -14.86 -27.26
CA TYR A 40 -3.47 -13.97 -26.35
C TYR A 40 -2.80 -14.79 -25.24
N GLU A 41 -1.93 -14.15 -24.47
CA GLU A 41 -1.23 -14.80 -23.36
C GLU A 41 -1.96 -14.51 -22.04
N LEU A 42 -2.15 -15.55 -21.23
CA LEU A 42 -2.66 -15.46 -19.86
C LEU A 42 -1.62 -14.76 -18.95
N PRO A 43 -2.04 -14.21 -17.79
CA PRO A 43 -1.13 -13.60 -16.83
C PRO A 43 -0.06 -14.59 -16.34
N ALA A 44 1.06 -14.05 -15.85
CA ALA A 44 2.17 -14.85 -15.31
C ALA A 44 1.73 -15.71 -14.11
N ALA A 45 0.75 -15.27 -13.32
CA ALA A 45 0.16 -16.08 -12.24
C ALA A 45 -0.55 -17.36 -12.70
N LEU A 46 -0.75 -17.58 -14.01
CA LEU A 46 -1.30 -18.81 -14.58
C LEU A 46 -0.24 -19.63 -15.34
N GLU A 47 1.04 -19.26 -15.25
CA GLU A 47 2.13 -20.02 -15.86
C GLU A 47 2.26 -21.41 -15.21
N GLY A 48 2.02 -22.45 -16.01
CA GLY A 48 2.02 -23.80 -15.48
C GLY A 48 1.52 -24.86 -16.45
N SER A 49 1.12 -26.00 -15.91
CA SER A 49 0.58 -27.12 -16.70
C SER A 49 -0.62 -27.79 -16.03
N GLY A 50 -1.36 -28.60 -16.80
CA GLY A 50 -2.49 -29.34 -16.28
C GLY A 50 -3.69 -28.49 -15.84
N HIS A 51 -3.92 -27.34 -16.48
CA HIS A 51 -5.03 -26.43 -16.14
C HIS A 51 -6.40 -27.13 -16.19
N ARG A 52 -7.22 -26.89 -15.18
CA ARG A 52 -8.65 -27.24 -15.10
C ARG A 52 -9.41 -26.02 -14.66
N VAL A 53 -10.60 -25.82 -15.19
CA VAL A 53 -11.39 -24.61 -14.95
C VAL A 53 -12.70 -25.02 -14.32
N ALA A 54 -13.24 -24.20 -13.42
CA ALA A 54 -14.58 -24.34 -12.88
C ALA A 54 -15.17 -22.94 -12.63
N THR A 55 -16.50 -22.85 -12.66
CA THR A 55 -17.22 -21.61 -12.38
C THR A 55 -17.79 -21.68 -10.98
N LEU A 56 -17.40 -20.73 -10.13
CA LEU A 56 -17.85 -20.60 -8.75
C LEU A 56 -19.32 -20.11 -8.70
N PRO A 57 -20.05 -20.37 -7.60
CA PRO A 57 -21.45 -19.97 -7.49
C PRO A 57 -21.68 -18.45 -7.59
N ASP A 58 -20.66 -17.64 -7.31
CA ASP A 58 -20.68 -16.18 -7.41
C ASP A 58 -20.27 -15.65 -8.80
N GLY A 59 -20.12 -16.53 -9.79
CA GLY A 59 -19.78 -16.19 -11.17
C GLY A 59 -18.28 -16.07 -11.46
N ARG A 60 -17.41 -16.22 -10.46
CA ARG A 60 -15.96 -16.23 -10.68
C ARG A 60 -15.48 -17.53 -11.31
N ILE A 61 -14.26 -17.48 -11.86
CA ILE A 61 -13.58 -18.60 -12.49
C ILE A 61 -12.45 -19.06 -11.59
N ALA A 62 -12.45 -20.35 -11.26
CA ALA A 62 -11.34 -21.03 -10.62
C ALA A 62 -10.54 -21.82 -11.67
N VAL A 63 -9.23 -21.66 -11.69
CA VAL A 63 -8.30 -22.40 -12.56
C VAL A 63 -7.30 -23.14 -11.69
N SER A 64 -7.40 -24.47 -11.59
CA SER A 64 -6.40 -25.28 -10.89
C SER A 64 -5.34 -25.79 -11.85
N PHE A 65 -4.08 -25.71 -11.47
CA PHE A 65 -2.94 -26.07 -12.33
C PHE A 65 -1.70 -26.33 -11.48
N ARG A 66 -0.69 -26.92 -12.09
CA ARG A 66 0.64 -27.02 -11.48
C ARG A 66 1.41 -25.76 -11.81
N ASP A 67 1.78 -25.01 -10.79
CA ASP A 67 2.55 -23.79 -10.94
C ASP A 67 3.98 -24.10 -11.41
N LEU A 68 4.42 -23.48 -12.49
CA LEU A 68 5.78 -23.64 -13.02
C LEU A 68 6.54 -22.31 -13.11
N HIS A 69 5.95 -21.20 -12.66
CA HIS A 69 6.56 -19.89 -12.76
C HIS A 69 7.89 -19.86 -11.98
N PRO A 70 9.03 -19.50 -12.61
CA PRO A 70 10.36 -19.64 -12.01
C PRO A 70 10.53 -18.92 -10.67
N GLU A 71 9.88 -17.77 -10.52
CA GLU A 71 9.96 -16.90 -9.33
C GLU A 71 8.79 -17.11 -8.35
N SER A 72 7.87 -18.04 -8.64
CA SER A 72 6.72 -18.24 -7.76
C SER A 72 7.13 -18.97 -6.46
N PRO A 73 6.63 -18.52 -5.29
CA PRO A 73 6.83 -19.21 -4.02
C PRO A 73 6.13 -20.59 -3.96
N THR A 74 5.21 -20.85 -4.89
CA THR A 74 4.47 -22.12 -5.02
C THR A 74 4.92 -22.94 -6.22
N ARG A 75 6.09 -22.62 -6.81
CA ARG A 75 6.61 -23.34 -7.96
C ARG A 75 6.70 -24.86 -7.70
N GLY A 76 6.04 -25.62 -8.55
CA GLY A 76 5.96 -27.08 -8.52
C GLY A 76 4.69 -27.62 -7.87
N ASP A 77 3.98 -26.79 -7.10
CA ASP A 77 2.79 -27.17 -6.33
C ASP A 77 1.53 -27.19 -7.18
N LEU A 78 0.50 -27.87 -6.66
CA LEU A 78 -0.86 -27.70 -7.17
C LEU A 78 -1.45 -26.44 -6.55
N VAL A 79 -1.89 -25.52 -7.39
CA VAL A 79 -2.49 -24.25 -6.97
C VAL A 79 -3.87 -24.10 -7.59
N VAL A 80 -4.66 -23.16 -7.06
CA VAL A 80 -5.86 -22.64 -7.70
C VAL A 80 -5.74 -21.14 -7.84
N TRP A 81 -5.86 -20.65 -9.06
CA TRP A 81 -6.07 -19.24 -9.37
C TRP A 81 -7.57 -18.97 -9.38
N VAL A 82 -8.00 -17.83 -8.86
CA VAL A 82 -9.39 -17.39 -8.88
C VAL A 82 -9.45 -15.95 -9.36
N GLY A 83 -10.38 -15.66 -10.26
CA GLY A 83 -10.63 -14.32 -10.77
C GLY A 83 -11.91 -14.27 -11.59
N ARG A 84 -12.12 -13.21 -12.36
CA ARG A 84 -13.29 -13.06 -13.24
C ARG A 84 -12.94 -13.43 -14.69
N PHE A 85 -13.97 -13.67 -15.51
CA PHE A 85 -13.79 -13.89 -16.95
C PHE A 85 -13.02 -12.74 -17.60
N GLU A 86 -13.34 -11.51 -17.22
CA GLU A 86 -12.70 -10.31 -17.75
C GLU A 86 -11.22 -10.24 -17.37
N ASP A 87 -10.82 -10.84 -16.23
CA ASP A 87 -9.42 -10.90 -15.83
C ASP A 87 -8.64 -11.81 -16.76
N LEU A 88 -9.16 -13.01 -17.02
CA LEU A 88 -8.56 -13.91 -18.03
C LEU A 88 -8.58 -13.27 -19.42
N ALA A 89 -9.68 -12.64 -19.82
CA ALA A 89 -9.84 -12.01 -21.13
C ALA A 89 -8.86 -10.84 -21.35
N ALA A 90 -8.50 -10.12 -20.30
CA ALA A 90 -7.61 -8.97 -20.35
C ALA A 90 -6.19 -9.27 -19.82
N ALA A 91 -5.85 -10.55 -19.63
CA ALA A 91 -4.57 -11.01 -19.09
C ALA A 91 -4.19 -10.35 -17.74
N ARG A 92 -5.16 -10.22 -16.84
CA ARG A 92 -4.96 -9.68 -15.48
C ARG A 92 -4.75 -10.80 -14.47
N GLU A 93 -4.02 -10.51 -13.42
CA GLU A 93 -3.59 -11.46 -12.37
C GLU A 93 -4.72 -12.12 -11.54
N GLY A 94 -5.99 -11.79 -11.81
CA GLY A 94 -7.13 -12.33 -11.07
C GLY A 94 -7.31 -11.72 -9.69
N ASP A 95 -8.13 -12.37 -8.87
CA ASP A 95 -8.30 -12.01 -7.47
C ASP A 95 -7.15 -12.59 -6.62
N PHE A 96 -6.81 -13.87 -6.81
CA PHE A 96 -5.74 -14.54 -6.06
C PHE A 96 -5.30 -15.88 -6.63
N THR A 97 -4.15 -16.36 -6.14
CA THR A 97 -3.70 -17.75 -6.29
C THR A 97 -3.44 -18.36 -4.92
N ALA A 98 -3.98 -19.55 -4.66
CA ALA A 98 -3.79 -20.28 -3.41
C ALA A 98 -3.16 -21.66 -3.67
N ARG A 99 -2.20 -22.04 -2.82
CA ARG A 99 -1.65 -23.40 -2.80
C ARG A 99 -2.71 -24.38 -2.29
N LEU A 100 -3.02 -25.40 -3.10
CA LEU A 100 -3.91 -26.49 -2.71
C LEU A 100 -3.14 -27.67 -2.11
N LEU A 101 -2.00 -28.01 -2.70
CA LEU A 101 -1.17 -29.13 -2.26
C LEU A 101 0.30 -28.84 -2.54
N ALA A 102 1.12 -28.89 -1.49
CA ALA A 102 2.58 -28.84 -1.63
C ALA A 102 3.05 -30.15 -2.28
N LEU A 103 3.80 -30.04 -3.37
CA LEU A 103 4.28 -31.17 -4.15
C LEU A 103 5.81 -31.19 -4.17
N GLU A 104 6.51 -30.78 -3.11
CA GLU A 104 7.97 -30.90 -2.82
C GLU A 104 8.87 -31.61 -3.86
N GLY A 105 8.98 -31.09 -5.08
CA GLY A 105 9.78 -31.70 -6.17
C GLY A 105 9.22 -32.98 -6.83
N TRP A 106 8.02 -33.43 -6.43
CA TRP A 106 7.36 -34.62 -6.96
C TRP A 106 6.88 -34.40 -8.41
N GLN A 107 7.16 -35.37 -9.29
CA GLN A 107 6.46 -35.45 -10.58
C GLN A 107 5.16 -36.22 -10.39
N PRO A 108 3.97 -35.58 -10.51
CA PRO A 108 2.72 -36.29 -10.39
C PRO A 108 2.58 -37.27 -11.56
N ALA A 109 2.39 -38.55 -11.24
CA ALA A 109 1.91 -39.49 -12.24
C ALA A 109 0.41 -39.18 -12.47
N ASP A 110 0.08 -38.76 -13.68
CA ASP A 110 -1.27 -38.46 -14.18
C ASP A 110 -2.05 -37.26 -13.61
N GLY A 111 -1.41 -36.43 -12.76
CA GLY A 111 -1.75 -35.02 -12.55
C GLY A 111 -3.16 -34.66 -12.01
N ASN A 112 -3.41 -33.35 -12.00
CA ASN A 112 -4.73 -32.74 -11.75
C ASN A 112 -5.70 -33.14 -12.86
N ARG A 113 -6.70 -33.97 -12.56
CA ARG A 113 -7.59 -34.57 -13.56
C ARG A 113 -8.90 -33.83 -13.72
N GLN A 114 -9.45 -33.30 -12.64
CA GLN A 114 -10.74 -32.63 -12.63
C GLN A 114 -10.78 -31.53 -11.58
N LEU A 115 -11.46 -30.43 -11.92
CA LEU A 115 -11.91 -29.42 -10.98
C LEU A 115 -13.42 -29.26 -11.18
N GLU A 116 -14.19 -29.37 -10.10
CA GLU A 116 -15.64 -29.19 -10.10
C GLU A 116 -16.06 -28.39 -8.87
N VAL A 117 -17.25 -27.79 -8.93
CA VAL A 117 -17.89 -27.15 -7.78
C VAL A 117 -19.02 -28.07 -7.32
N ASP A 118 -19.03 -28.45 -6.05
CA ASP A 118 -20.07 -29.31 -5.51
C ASP A 118 -21.34 -28.55 -5.13
N ALA A 119 -22.34 -29.26 -4.59
CA ALA A 119 -23.63 -28.68 -4.23
C ALA A 119 -23.55 -27.66 -3.08
N GLN A 120 -22.47 -27.67 -2.30
CA GLN A 120 -22.21 -26.71 -1.23
C GLN A 120 -21.51 -25.45 -1.75
N GLY A 121 -21.06 -25.46 -3.02
CA GLY A 121 -20.27 -24.39 -3.60
C GLY A 121 -18.76 -24.55 -3.40
N ASP A 122 -18.31 -25.70 -2.89
CA ASP A 122 -16.90 -25.96 -2.61
C ASP A 122 -16.15 -26.47 -3.83
N LEU A 123 -14.86 -26.14 -3.92
CA LEU A 123 -13.99 -26.63 -4.99
C LEU A 123 -13.55 -28.05 -4.69
N VAL A 124 -13.81 -28.96 -5.62
CA VAL A 124 -13.40 -30.36 -5.56
C VAL A 124 -12.37 -30.61 -6.66
N ALA A 125 -11.10 -30.76 -6.26
CA ALA A 125 -10.02 -31.15 -7.16
C ALA A 125 -9.74 -32.65 -7.03
N ARG A 126 -9.74 -33.36 -8.16
CA ARG A 126 -9.48 -34.81 -8.22
C ARG A 126 -8.28 -35.10 -9.09
N GLY A 127 -7.48 -36.06 -8.67
CA GLY A 127 -6.26 -36.43 -9.36
C GLY A 127 -5.59 -37.62 -8.70
N CYS A 128 -4.44 -38.01 -9.24
CA CYS A 128 -3.58 -39.03 -8.66
C CYS A 128 -2.27 -38.38 -8.21
N TRP A 129 -1.91 -38.55 -6.95
CA TRP A 129 -0.71 -37.94 -6.38
C TRP A 129 0.06 -38.93 -5.52
N ARG A 130 1.38 -38.71 -5.44
CA ARG A 130 2.22 -39.31 -4.41
C ARG A 130 2.17 -38.40 -3.19
N LEU A 131 1.80 -38.95 -2.04
CA LEU A 131 1.74 -38.21 -0.78
C LEU A 131 3.05 -38.34 0.03
N GLU A 132 3.85 -39.36 -0.25
CA GLU A 132 5.12 -39.65 0.43
C GLU A 132 6.15 -40.29 -0.51
N GLU A 133 7.41 -40.27 -0.10
CA GLU A 133 8.53 -40.86 -0.84
C GLU A 133 8.47 -42.37 -0.99
N GLY A 134 8.72 -42.82 -2.23
CA GLY A 134 8.66 -44.24 -2.59
C GLY A 134 7.25 -44.82 -2.69
N GLN A 135 6.18 -44.03 -2.48
CA GLN A 135 4.82 -44.52 -2.63
C GLN A 135 4.33 -44.48 -4.09
N GLU A 136 3.48 -45.45 -4.42
CA GLU A 136 2.70 -45.42 -5.65
C GLU A 136 1.68 -44.27 -5.62
N PRO A 137 1.41 -43.59 -6.75
CA PRO A 137 0.38 -42.56 -6.84
C PRO A 137 -1.00 -43.12 -6.44
N ARG A 138 -1.75 -42.35 -5.63
CA ARG A 138 -3.10 -42.72 -5.20
C ARG A 138 -4.11 -41.67 -5.65
N PRO A 139 -5.37 -42.06 -5.93
CA PRO A 139 -6.45 -41.10 -6.11
C PRO A 139 -6.61 -40.28 -4.83
N VAL A 140 -6.57 -38.95 -4.95
CA VAL A 140 -6.94 -38.04 -3.86
C VAL A 140 -8.13 -37.19 -4.32
N VAL A 141 -8.91 -36.74 -3.35
CA VAL A 141 -9.96 -35.76 -3.56
C VAL A 141 -9.69 -34.64 -2.57
N LEU A 142 -9.30 -33.49 -3.08
CA LEU A 142 -9.15 -32.28 -2.30
C LEU A 142 -10.48 -31.54 -2.35
N ARG A 143 -11.10 -31.34 -1.19
CA ARG A 143 -12.27 -30.46 -1.04
C ARG A 143 -11.84 -29.21 -0.33
N ILE A 144 -12.16 -28.07 -0.93
CA ILE A 144 -11.70 -26.78 -0.46
C ILE A 144 -12.90 -25.84 -0.34
N SER A 145 -13.16 -25.38 0.88
CA SER A 145 -14.20 -24.39 1.15
C SER A 145 -13.88 -23.11 0.39
N VAL A 146 -14.73 -22.76 -0.58
CA VAL A 146 -14.57 -21.51 -1.32
C VAL A 146 -14.82 -20.35 -0.39
N ALA A 147 -15.81 -20.43 0.49
CA ALA A 147 -16.07 -19.41 1.51
C ALA A 147 -14.81 -19.13 2.35
N ASP A 148 -14.13 -20.17 2.83
CA ASP A 148 -12.93 -20.03 3.67
C ASP A 148 -11.79 -19.35 2.90
N ILE A 149 -11.62 -19.66 1.62
CA ILE A 149 -10.63 -18.99 0.78
C ILE A 149 -10.99 -17.51 0.63
N LEU A 150 -12.25 -17.21 0.30
CA LEU A 150 -12.72 -15.85 0.04
C LEU A 150 -12.74 -14.95 1.27
N ASP A 151 -12.76 -15.53 2.45
CA ASP A 151 -12.62 -14.84 3.72
C ASP A 151 -11.15 -14.58 4.09
N ARG A 152 -10.21 -15.32 3.49
CA ARG A 152 -8.77 -15.21 3.77
C ARG A 152 -7.99 -14.42 2.74
N VAL A 153 -8.59 -14.16 1.58
CA VAL A 153 -7.91 -13.47 0.48
C VAL A 153 -8.33 -12.00 0.41
N PRO A 154 -7.37 -11.07 0.20
CA PRO A 154 -7.66 -9.69 -0.12
C PRO A 154 -8.66 -9.53 -1.28
N ARG A 155 -9.73 -8.81 -1.01
CA ARG A 155 -10.76 -8.48 -2.01
C ARG A 155 -10.35 -7.24 -2.80
N ARG A 156 -10.99 -7.03 -3.96
CA ARG A 156 -10.85 -5.81 -4.80
C ARG A 156 -11.68 -4.63 -4.30
N ALA A 157 -12.79 -4.93 -3.64
CA ALA A 157 -13.69 -3.98 -2.99
C ALA A 157 -13.75 -4.26 -1.49
N HIS A 158 -14.10 -3.26 -0.69
CA HIS A 158 -14.39 -3.41 0.74
C HIS A 158 -15.89 -3.33 1.02
N ARG A 159 -16.31 -3.82 2.19
CA ARG A 159 -17.73 -3.78 2.62
C ARG A 159 -17.95 -2.89 3.84
N LEU A 160 -16.91 -2.18 4.28
CA LEU A 160 -17.01 -1.24 5.38
C LEU A 160 -18.05 -0.13 5.13
N PRO A 161 -18.77 0.32 6.17
CA PRO A 161 -19.52 1.57 6.13
C PRO A 161 -18.61 2.73 5.72
N LEU A 162 -19.17 3.65 4.92
CA LEU A 162 -18.50 4.86 4.48
C LEU A 162 -19.19 6.09 5.11
N ILE A 163 -18.45 6.84 5.91
CA ILE A 163 -18.85 8.16 6.39
C ILE A 163 -18.34 9.19 5.38
N ASP A 164 -19.22 10.03 4.85
CA ASP A 164 -18.81 11.11 3.93
C ASP A 164 -18.81 12.47 4.66
N LEU A 165 -17.62 13.07 4.80
CA LEU A 165 -17.42 14.40 5.39
C LEU A 165 -17.22 15.49 4.33
N ASP A 166 -17.28 15.17 3.03
CA ASP A 166 -16.98 16.13 1.97
C ASP A 166 -17.89 17.38 2.03
N GLY A 167 -19.18 17.18 2.33
CA GLY A 167 -20.14 18.27 2.48
C GLY A 167 -19.94 19.16 3.71
N ASP A 168 -19.11 18.76 4.69
CA ASP A 168 -18.94 19.49 5.95
C ASP A 168 -17.83 20.54 5.86
N ALA A 169 -18.12 21.63 5.17
CA ALA A 169 -17.18 22.72 4.95
C ALA A 169 -16.67 23.37 6.26
N ALA A 170 -17.41 23.28 7.36
CA ALA A 170 -17.03 23.89 8.64
C ALA A 170 -15.79 23.23 9.28
N ARG A 171 -15.42 22.01 8.86
CA ARG A 171 -14.21 21.30 9.32
C ARG A 171 -12.96 21.67 8.56
N ARG A 172 -13.11 22.32 7.39
CA ARG A 172 -12.03 22.54 6.45
C ARG A 172 -11.30 23.83 6.79
N VAL A 173 -10.01 23.72 7.00
CA VAL A 173 -9.10 24.85 7.16
C VAL A 173 -8.15 24.86 5.97
N VAL A 174 -8.12 25.98 5.24
CA VAL A 174 -7.11 26.19 4.20
C VAL A 174 -5.79 26.48 4.89
N VAL A 175 -4.79 25.61 4.69
CA VAL A 175 -3.44 25.80 5.23
C VAL A 175 -2.66 26.76 4.35
N ASP A 176 -2.68 26.54 3.03
CA ASP A 176 -2.09 27.45 2.05
C ASP A 176 -2.76 27.26 0.69
N ARG A 177 -2.90 28.36 -0.05
CA ARG A 177 -3.42 28.41 -1.42
C ARG A 177 -2.84 29.61 -2.14
N GLU A 178 -2.35 29.40 -3.35
CA GLU A 178 -1.84 30.45 -4.22
C GLU A 178 -2.38 30.20 -5.63
N LYS A 179 -3.03 31.21 -6.22
CA LYS A 179 -3.70 31.07 -7.51
C LYS A 179 -2.71 30.68 -8.60
N GLY A 180 -2.99 29.61 -9.34
CA GLY A 180 -2.14 29.11 -10.43
C GLY A 180 -0.85 28.44 -9.96
N GLN A 181 -0.66 28.27 -8.65
CA GLN A 181 0.51 27.62 -8.07
C GLN A 181 0.12 26.25 -7.51
N TYR A 182 0.87 25.23 -7.91
CA TYR A 182 0.78 23.92 -7.29
C TYR A 182 1.40 23.96 -5.89
N LEU A 183 0.60 23.67 -4.87
CA LEU A 183 1.07 23.44 -3.50
C LEU A 183 0.65 22.04 -3.08
N GLY A 184 1.60 21.16 -2.80
CA GLY A 184 1.28 19.77 -2.49
C GLY A 184 2.27 19.03 -1.61
N HIS A 185 2.11 17.71 -1.48
CA HIS A 185 3.00 16.80 -0.74
C HIS A 185 3.39 17.26 0.67
N VAL A 186 2.46 17.88 1.40
CA VAL A 186 2.68 18.36 2.76
C VAL A 186 3.03 17.22 3.71
N THR A 187 3.95 17.49 4.64
CA THR A 187 4.17 16.67 5.83
C THR A 187 4.04 17.53 7.07
N THR A 188 3.61 16.92 8.18
CA THR A 188 3.38 17.62 9.44
C THR A 188 4.12 16.98 10.60
N VAL A 189 4.32 17.76 11.65
CA VAL A 189 4.74 17.26 12.96
C VAL A 189 4.03 18.04 14.07
N LEU A 190 3.51 17.32 15.06
CA LEU A 190 3.00 17.90 16.30
C LEU A 190 4.16 18.07 17.31
N LEU A 191 4.29 19.27 17.88
CA LEU A 191 5.30 19.58 18.89
C LEU A 191 4.88 19.09 20.28
N GLU A 192 5.84 19.11 21.22
CA GLU A 192 5.65 18.57 22.57
C GLU A 192 4.58 19.32 23.39
N ASP A 193 4.30 20.59 23.07
CA ASP A 193 3.22 21.35 23.69
C ASP A 193 1.81 20.81 23.39
N GLY A 194 1.69 19.80 22.52
CA GLY A 194 0.47 19.09 22.21
C GLY A 194 -0.55 19.89 21.40
N ARG A 195 -0.15 21.04 20.85
CA ARG A 195 -1.05 21.91 20.06
C ARG A 195 -0.39 22.57 18.86
N THR A 196 0.94 22.76 18.90
CA THR A 196 1.66 23.43 17.84
C THR A 196 1.99 22.43 16.75
N ILE A 197 1.60 22.72 15.52
CA ILE A 197 1.82 21.87 14.34
C ILE A 197 2.65 22.67 13.35
N LEU A 198 3.71 22.05 12.84
CA LEU A 198 4.44 22.56 11.68
C LEU A 198 4.02 21.77 10.44
N ALA A 199 3.86 22.48 9.32
CA ALA A 199 3.62 21.91 8.01
C ALA A 199 4.72 22.36 7.04
N VAL A 200 5.32 21.41 6.32
CA VAL A 200 6.31 21.69 5.27
C VAL A 200 5.91 21.04 3.96
N TYR A 201 6.14 21.74 2.85
CA TYR A 201 5.72 21.30 1.52
C TYR A 201 6.55 22.00 0.44
N PRO A 202 6.74 21.41 -0.76
CA PRO A 202 7.32 22.11 -1.88
C PRO A 202 6.27 23.01 -2.55
N LYS A 203 6.72 24.17 -3.03
CA LYS A 203 5.99 25.01 -3.99
C LYS A 203 6.09 24.40 -5.40
N GLY A 204 5.51 23.21 -5.57
CA GLY A 204 5.49 22.45 -6.82
C GLY A 204 5.13 20.97 -6.63
N HIS A 205 4.96 20.24 -7.73
CA HIS A 205 4.63 18.81 -7.73
C HIS A 205 5.88 17.98 -7.40
N GLY A 206 6.13 17.79 -6.10
CA GLY A 206 7.23 16.97 -5.61
C GLY A 206 8.61 17.53 -5.91
N LYS A 207 8.72 18.80 -6.32
CA LYS A 207 9.97 19.53 -6.55
C LYS A 207 9.69 21.02 -6.51
N GLY A 208 10.54 21.79 -5.85
CA GLY A 208 10.41 23.24 -5.73
C GLY A 208 10.92 23.73 -4.39
N GLU A 209 10.84 25.05 -4.18
CA GLU A 209 11.16 25.68 -2.91
C GLU A 209 10.34 25.06 -1.78
N ILE A 210 11.01 24.66 -0.69
CA ILE A 210 10.33 24.16 0.50
C ILE A 210 9.78 25.35 1.27
N VAL A 211 8.49 25.31 1.55
CA VAL A 211 7.74 26.28 2.35
C VAL A 211 7.43 25.66 3.71
N SER A 212 7.40 26.50 4.75
CA SER A 212 7.01 26.11 6.11
C SER A 212 5.89 27.01 6.62
N LYS A 213 4.89 26.43 7.30
CA LYS A 213 3.83 27.13 8.03
C LYS A 213 3.63 26.53 9.41
N ARG A 214 3.10 27.33 10.34
CA ARG A 214 2.86 26.92 11.73
C ARG A 214 1.41 27.17 12.11
N SER A 215 0.85 26.24 12.87
CA SER A 215 -0.36 26.42 13.66
C SER A 215 -0.01 26.31 15.15
N THR A 216 -0.56 27.18 16.00
CA THR A 216 -0.35 27.15 17.47
C THR A 216 -1.63 26.78 18.24
N ASP A 217 -2.69 26.44 17.53
CA ASP A 217 -4.04 26.21 18.05
C ASP A 217 -4.62 24.84 17.63
N GLY A 218 -3.75 23.88 17.30
CA GLY A 218 -4.13 22.52 16.92
C GLY A 218 -4.73 22.44 15.52
N GLY A 219 -4.24 23.26 14.58
CA GLY A 219 -4.63 23.25 13.16
C GLY A 219 -5.88 24.06 12.84
N ARG A 220 -6.38 24.91 13.75
CA ARG A 220 -7.57 25.74 13.49
C ARG A 220 -7.24 26.96 12.65
N THR A 221 -6.06 27.54 12.86
CA THR A 221 -5.50 28.62 12.05
C THR A 221 -4.04 28.34 11.73
N TRP A 222 -3.54 28.97 10.66
CA TRP A 222 -2.17 28.82 10.17
C TRP A 222 -1.55 30.20 9.94
N SER A 223 -0.25 30.32 10.24
CA SER A 223 0.54 31.55 10.04
C SER A 223 0.64 31.96 8.57
N ASP A 224 1.33 33.04 8.26
CA ASP A 224 1.93 33.22 6.93
C ASP A 224 3.07 32.23 6.70
N ARG A 225 3.63 32.20 5.49
CA ARG A 225 4.83 31.40 5.18
C ARG A 225 6.00 31.88 6.02
N LEU A 226 6.66 30.97 6.72
CA LEU A 226 7.78 31.26 7.59
C LEU A 226 9.07 31.43 6.77
N PRO A 227 10.04 32.25 7.25
CA PRO A 227 11.35 32.34 6.63
C PRO A 227 12.06 30.98 6.63
N THR A 228 12.68 30.65 5.50
CA THR A 228 13.46 29.42 5.30
C THR A 228 14.83 29.74 4.72
N PRO A 229 15.86 28.90 4.96
CA PRO A 229 17.18 29.09 4.37
C PRO A 229 17.13 29.13 2.83
N ASP A 230 17.88 30.03 2.19
CA ASP A 230 17.86 30.23 0.73
C ASP A 230 18.03 28.94 -0.08
N ASN A 231 18.86 28.00 0.39
CA ASN A 231 19.13 26.77 -0.35
C ASN A 231 17.97 25.76 -0.33
N TRP A 232 16.90 25.99 0.45
CA TRP A 232 15.66 25.22 0.37
C TRP A 232 14.97 25.38 -1.00
N ALA A 233 15.22 26.48 -1.71
CA ALA A 233 14.81 26.69 -3.11
C ALA A 233 15.35 25.62 -4.07
N THR A 234 16.42 24.91 -3.67
CA THR A 234 17.07 23.87 -4.49
C THR A 234 16.52 22.46 -4.23
N SER A 235 15.46 22.30 -3.42
CA SER A 235 14.85 20.99 -3.20
C SER A 235 14.33 20.39 -4.50
N ARG A 236 14.54 19.08 -4.66
CA ARG A 236 14.19 18.33 -5.87
C ARG A 236 13.13 17.26 -5.64
N GLU A 237 12.65 17.15 -4.41
CA GLU A 237 11.81 16.06 -3.95
C GLU A 237 10.85 16.55 -2.87
N VAL A 238 9.88 15.71 -2.51
CA VAL A 238 8.96 15.93 -1.39
C VAL A 238 9.73 16.10 -0.08
N PRO A 239 9.48 17.18 0.70
CA PRO A 239 10.04 17.29 2.02
C PRO A 239 9.32 16.39 3.03
N THR A 240 10.09 15.73 3.90
CA THR A 240 9.56 15.01 5.07
C THR A 240 10.11 15.62 6.35
N ILE A 241 9.24 15.96 7.29
CA ILE A 241 9.61 16.52 8.61
C ILE A 241 9.36 15.48 9.71
N HIS A 242 10.31 15.38 10.64
CA HIS A 242 10.23 14.46 11.77
C HIS A 242 10.78 15.11 13.03
N ARG A 243 10.22 14.76 14.18
CA ARG A 243 10.76 15.10 15.49
C ARG A 243 11.63 13.95 15.98
N VAL A 244 12.84 14.27 16.46
CA VAL A 244 13.79 13.29 16.97
C VAL A 244 14.45 13.81 18.24
N VAL A 245 14.64 12.92 19.19
CA VAL A 245 15.35 13.16 20.45
C VAL A 245 16.64 12.36 20.44
N ASP A 246 17.75 13.05 20.66
CA ASP A 246 19.06 12.47 20.84
C ASP A 246 19.08 11.53 22.06
N PRO A 247 19.37 10.22 21.89
CA PRO A 247 19.33 9.28 23.00
C PRO A 247 20.46 9.50 24.02
N GLN A 248 21.55 10.19 23.63
CA GLN A 248 22.71 10.43 24.49
C GLN A 248 22.55 11.74 25.26
N THR A 249 22.08 12.80 24.60
CA THR A 249 22.00 14.14 25.18
C THR A 249 20.59 14.53 25.65
N GLY A 250 19.55 13.83 25.21
CA GLY A 250 18.15 14.18 25.43
C GLY A 250 17.70 15.41 24.63
N LYS A 251 18.54 15.92 23.72
CA LYS A 251 18.23 17.10 22.92
C LYS A 251 17.14 16.80 21.89
N ASP A 252 16.07 17.58 21.94
CA ASP A 252 15.01 17.54 20.95
C ASP A 252 15.40 18.33 19.70
N ARG A 253 15.05 17.79 18.54
CA ARG A 253 15.32 18.38 17.22
C ARG A 253 14.16 18.10 16.28
N LEU A 254 14.00 19.01 15.33
CA LEU A 254 13.27 18.73 14.11
C LEU A 254 14.28 18.48 13.00
N ILE A 255 14.03 17.44 12.21
CA ILE A 255 14.79 17.14 11.01
C ILE A 255 13.88 17.22 9.80
N LEU A 256 14.42 17.76 8.71
CA LEU A 256 13.72 17.89 7.43
C LEU A 256 14.57 17.33 6.30
N TRP A 257 13.96 16.52 5.44
CA TRP A 257 14.62 15.91 4.30
C TRP A 257 14.26 16.57 2.97
N SER A 258 15.20 16.56 2.03
CA SER A 258 14.96 16.64 0.58
C SER A 258 15.59 15.40 -0.04
N GLY A 259 14.78 14.56 -0.67
CA GLY A 259 15.23 13.36 -1.37
C GLY A 259 15.96 13.61 -2.71
N LEU A 260 15.94 12.56 -3.53
CA LEU A 260 16.81 12.27 -4.69
C LEU A 260 18.30 12.25 -4.34
N HIS A 261 19.16 11.85 -5.28
CA HIS A 261 20.59 11.89 -5.05
C HIS A 261 21.16 13.32 -5.17
N PRO A 262 21.98 13.78 -4.20
CA PRO A 262 22.13 13.22 -2.87
C PRO A 262 20.97 13.64 -1.95
N ALA A 263 20.59 12.76 -1.01
CA ALA A 263 19.64 13.11 0.03
C ALA A 263 20.26 14.20 0.93
N ARG A 264 19.44 15.18 1.28
CA ARG A 264 19.86 16.35 2.07
C ARG A 264 18.97 16.53 3.30
N LEU A 265 19.59 17.00 4.37
CA LEU A 265 18.99 17.21 5.67
C LEU A 265 19.12 18.67 6.10
N ALA A 266 18.06 19.22 6.68
CA ALA A 266 18.06 20.44 7.48
C ALA A 266 17.62 20.11 8.90
N VAL A 267 18.09 20.90 9.87
CA VAL A 267 17.87 20.66 11.30
C VAL A 267 17.43 21.96 11.96
N SER A 268 16.46 21.85 12.87
CA SER A 268 16.11 22.88 13.83
C SER A 268 16.24 22.31 15.24
N GLU A 269 16.80 23.11 16.15
CA GLU A 269 16.94 22.79 17.58
C GLU A 269 16.16 23.78 18.47
N ASP A 270 15.26 24.56 17.85
CA ASP A 270 14.45 25.61 18.46
C ASP A 270 12.99 25.53 17.99
N GLU A 271 12.48 24.30 17.86
CA GLU A 271 11.09 24.00 17.51
C GLU A 271 10.64 24.61 16.16
N GLY A 272 11.59 24.74 15.23
CA GLY A 272 11.36 25.25 13.88
C GLY A 272 11.34 26.78 13.78
N ALA A 273 11.81 27.51 14.80
CA ALA A 273 11.96 28.96 14.74
C ALA A 273 13.11 29.37 13.80
N SER A 274 14.19 28.58 13.75
CA SER A 274 15.26 28.70 12.77
C SER A 274 15.70 27.33 12.26
N TRP A 275 16.29 27.31 11.06
CA TRP A 275 16.71 26.08 10.38
C TRP A 275 18.11 26.21 9.82
N SER A 276 18.86 25.11 9.86
CA SER A 276 20.10 25.00 9.10
C SER A 276 19.82 24.87 7.59
N PRO A 277 20.76 25.28 6.72
CA PRO A 277 20.68 24.99 5.29
C PRO A 277 20.63 23.48 5.02
N LEU A 278 20.02 23.07 3.90
CA LEU A 278 20.05 21.68 3.43
C LEU A 278 21.50 21.22 3.18
N ARG A 279 21.94 20.15 3.84
CA ARG A 279 23.29 19.57 3.71
C ARG A 279 23.21 18.10 3.26
N LYS A 280 24.13 17.68 2.40
CA LYS A 280 24.27 16.28 1.98
C LYS A 280 24.53 15.41 3.21
N VAL A 281 23.79 14.31 3.35
CA VAL A 281 23.97 13.34 4.46
C VAL A 281 24.94 12.23 4.07
N GLY A 282 24.87 11.74 2.84
CA GLY A 282 25.72 10.67 2.33
C GLY A 282 25.64 10.59 0.81
N ASP A 283 26.37 9.65 0.22
CA ASP A 283 26.40 9.44 -1.23
C ASP A 283 25.28 8.53 -1.72
N TRP A 284 24.07 8.80 -1.27
CA TRP A 284 22.86 8.06 -1.60
C TRP A 284 21.66 9.01 -1.67
N GLY A 285 20.59 8.57 -2.31
CA GLY A 285 19.33 9.28 -2.48
C GLY A 285 18.15 8.32 -2.51
N GLY A 286 16.99 8.83 -2.87
CA GLY A 286 15.78 8.03 -3.01
C GLY A 286 14.56 8.90 -3.24
N ILE A 287 13.40 8.26 -3.37
CA ILE A 287 12.10 8.90 -3.54
C ILE A 287 11.34 8.84 -2.21
N VAL A 288 10.75 9.97 -1.80
CA VAL A 288 10.18 10.19 -0.47
C VAL A 288 11.16 9.74 0.62
N VAL A 289 12.33 10.38 0.66
CA VAL A 289 13.36 10.00 1.63
C VAL A 289 12.83 10.24 3.05
N MET A 290 12.93 9.17 3.83
CA MET A 290 12.29 8.96 5.13
C MET A 290 10.77 9.08 5.06
N GLY A 291 10.13 8.12 4.39
CA GLY A 291 8.66 7.96 4.40
C GLY A 291 8.11 7.88 5.82
N PHE A 292 8.88 7.30 6.74
CA PHE A 292 8.73 7.45 8.19
C PHE A 292 10.09 7.52 8.89
N VAL A 293 10.08 8.01 10.12
CA VAL A 293 11.16 7.88 11.11
C VAL A 293 10.54 7.36 12.42
N GLU A 294 10.95 6.18 12.86
CA GLU A 294 10.42 5.50 14.05
C GLU A 294 11.52 5.36 15.10
N ARG A 295 11.23 5.75 16.33
CA ARG A 295 12.16 5.57 17.46
C ARG A 295 12.15 4.10 17.89
N LEU A 296 13.34 3.53 18.03
CA LEU A 296 13.55 2.16 18.49
C LEU A 296 13.69 2.11 20.02
N LYS A 297 13.51 0.93 20.60
CA LYS A 297 13.61 0.74 22.06
C LYS A 297 14.97 1.09 22.65
N ASP A 298 16.03 0.93 21.88
CA ASP A 298 17.40 1.28 22.27
C ASP A 298 17.72 2.77 22.11
N GLY A 299 16.74 3.58 21.67
CA GLY A 299 16.87 5.02 21.48
C GLY A 299 17.36 5.43 20.09
N ARG A 300 17.79 4.49 19.25
CA ARG A 300 18.09 4.77 17.83
C ARG A 300 16.82 5.10 17.06
N TYR A 301 16.97 5.59 15.83
CA TYR A 301 15.88 5.78 14.89
C TYR A 301 16.06 4.86 13.70
N LEU A 302 14.96 4.23 13.26
CA LEU A 302 14.82 3.55 11.99
C LEU A 302 14.10 4.49 11.03
N ALA A 303 14.58 4.59 9.80
CA ALA A 303 13.83 5.22 8.72
C ALA A 303 13.83 4.34 7.48
N MET A 304 12.75 4.41 6.70
CA MET A 304 12.63 3.70 5.43
C MET A 304 12.16 4.60 4.30
N PHE A 305 12.57 4.25 3.09
CA PHE A 305 12.21 4.91 1.85
C PHE A 305 12.35 3.95 0.67
N HIS A 306 12.16 4.43 -0.56
CA HIS A 306 12.25 3.60 -1.75
C HIS A 306 13.01 4.29 -2.88
N ASP A 307 13.39 3.53 -3.90
CA ASP A 307 13.87 4.03 -5.19
C ASP A 307 13.45 3.04 -6.29
N ASP A 308 13.41 3.52 -7.54
CA ASP A 308 13.08 2.72 -8.73
C ASP A 308 14.28 2.53 -9.69
N GLY A 309 15.48 2.76 -9.15
CA GLY A 309 16.76 2.73 -9.82
C GLY A 309 17.20 4.09 -10.38
N ARG A 310 16.37 5.13 -10.33
CA ARG A 310 16.70 6.43 -10.95
C ARG A 310 17.49 7.38 -10.07
N TYR A 311 17.33 7.30 -8.74
CA TYR A 311 17.75 8.40 -7.86
C TYR A 311 18.52 7.97 -6.61
N PHE A 312 18.89 6.69 -6.49
CA PHE A 312 19.69 6.22 -5.38
C PHE A 312 21.15 6.70 -5.49
N GLY A 313 21.77 6.56 -6.66
CA GLY A 313 23.15 7.00 -6.94
C GLY A 313 23.21 8.27 -7.77
N ALA A 314 24.44 8.76 -8.01
CA ALA A 314 24.68 9.93 -8.87
C ALA A 314 24.20 9.69 -10.32
N GLU A 315 24.39 8.47 -10.81
CA GLU A 315 23.93 8.03 -12.13
C GLU A 315 22.70 7.12 -12.01
N PRO A 316 21.68 7.31 -12.86
CA PRO A 316 20.54 6.40 -12.93
C PRO A 316 20.97 4.97 -13.31
N ALA A 317 20.44 3.98 -12.60
CA ALA A 317 20.67 2.55 -12.80
C ALA A 317 19.34 1.75 -12.91
N ALA A 318 18.29 2.39 -13.44
CA ALA A 318 16.98 1.76 -13.62
C ALA A 318 17.07 0.53 -14.54
N LYS A 319 16.40 -0.55 -14.15
CA LYS A 319 16.34 -1.82 -14.89
C LYS A 319 15.15 -1.87 -15.85
N SER A 320 15.18 -2.83 -16.78
CA SER A 320 14.04 -3.20 -17.64
C SER A 320 13.81 -4.72 -17.52
N PRO A 321 12.69 -5.18 -16.90
CA PRO A 321 11.61 -4.39 -16.32
C PRO A 321 12.05 -3.54 -15.12
N VAL A 322 11.29 -2.47 -14.83
CA VAL A 322 11.57 -1.57 -13.70
C VAL A 322 11.42 -2.34 -12.39
N GLU A 323 12.47 -2.27 -11.56
CA GLU A 323 12.53 -2.88 -10.23
C GLU A 323 12.49 -1.79 -9.17
N PHE A 324 11.59 -1.93 -8.19
CA PHE A 324 11.57 -1.05 -7.03
C PHE A 324 12.37 -1.67 -5.90
N SER A 325 13.11 -0.85 -5.16
CA SER A 325 13.85 -1.24 -3.96
C SER A 325 13.32 -0.48 -2.75
N LEU A 326 13.01 -1.19 -1.66
CA LEU A 326 12.78 -0.62 -0.34
C LEU A 326 14.09 -0.61 0.44
N TYR A 327 14.38 0.51 1.09
CA TYR A 327 15.59 0.71 1.88
C TYR A 327 15.26 1.03 3.33
N LYS A 328 16.15 0.63 4.24
CA LYS A 328 16.19 1.06 5.64
C LYS A 328 17.52 1.71 5.98
N THR A 329 17.53 2.62 6.94
CA THR A 329 18.73 3.23 7.51
C THR A 329 18.49 3.57 8.98
N PHE A 330 19.57 3.70 9.75
CA PHE A 330 19.52 3.97 11.18
C PHE A 330 20.28 5.23 11.58
N SER A 331 19.81 5.91 12.63
CA SER A 331 20.52 7.00 13.30
C SER A 331 20.62 6.72 14.80
N ASP A 332 21.78 6.99 15.39
CA ASP A 332 22.07 6.81 16.82
C ASP A 332 22.41 8.11 17.56
N ASP A 333 22.33 9.25 16.87
CA ASP A 333 22.74 10.59 17.35
C ASP A 333 21.60 11.63 17.30
N GLY A 334 20.35 11.15 17.30
CA GLY A 334 19.18 12.02 17.20
C GLY A 334 19.05 12.67 15.83
N GLY A 335 19.25 11.88 14.77
CA GLY A 335 18.93 12.22 13.38
C GLY A 335 19.96 13.05 12.65
N LEU A 336 21.16 13.28 13.21
CA LEU A 336 22.20 14.10 12.59
C LEU A 336 23.02 13.32 11.57
N SER A 337 23.29 12.04 11.84
CA SER A 337 23.93 11.11 10.92
C SER A 337 23.13 9.82 10.77
N TRP A 338 23.35 9.15 9.63
CA TRP A 338 22.56 8.00 9.19
C TRP A 338 23.47 6.95 8.56
N SER A 339 23.23 5.67 8.88
CA SER A 339 23.94 4.55 8.28
C SER A 339 23.71 4.49 6.77
N SER A 340 24.65 3.87 6.03
CA SER A 340 24.41 3.56 4.62
C SER A 340 23.10 2.76 4.46
N PRO A 341 22.20 3.12 3.51
CA PRO A 341 20.94 2.42 3.37
C PRO A 341 21.11 0.95 2.99
N GLU A 342 20.38 0.08 3.68
CA GLU A 342 20.32 -1.36 3.43
C GLU A 342 19.00 -1.72 2.74
N VAL A 343 19.05 -2.71 1.87
CA VAL A 343 17.87 -3.16 1.11
C VAL A 343 17.02 -4.06 1.98
N VAL A 344 15.72 -3.74 2.09
CA VAL A 344 14.72 -4.58 2.76
C VAL A 344 14.04 -5.51 1.78
N TRP A 345 13.71 -5.00 0.60
CA TRP A 345 12.98 -5.75 -0.42
C TRP A 345 13.26 -5.19 -1.82
N ARG A 346 13.18 -6.06 -2.84
CA ARG A 346 13.20 -5.69 -4.25
C ARG A 346 12.16 -6.48 -5.03
N GLY A 347 11.59 -5.87 -6.06
CA GLY A 347 10.73 -6.62 -6.97
C GLY A 347 10.33 -5.85 -8.22
N SER A 348 10.02 -6.65 -9.25
CA SER A 348 9.54 -6.21 -10.55
C SER A 348 8.20 -6.85 -10.94
N GLU A 349 7.47 -7.42 -9.97
CA GLU A 349 6.10 -7.89 -10.17
C GLU A 349 5.08 -6.93 -9.53
N VAL A 350 5.37 -6.50 -8.31
CA VAL A 350 4.73 -5.39 -7.61
C VAL A 350 5.74 -4.26 -7.43
N HIS A 351 5.28 -3.03 -7.21
CA HIS A 351 6.15 -1.89 -6.93
C HIS A 351 5.86 -1.33 -5.54
N LEU A 352 6.52 -1.90 -4.52
CA LEU A 352 6.32 -1.49 -3.14
C LEU A 352 7.09 -0.20 -2.84
N CYS A 353 6.40 0.81 -2.31
CA CYS A 353 6.99 2.13 -2.05
C CYS A 353 6.28 2.91 -0.93
N GLU A 354 6.77 4.13 -0.69
CA GLU A 354 6.19 5.13 0.22
C GLU A 354 5.79 4.55 1.60
N PRO A 355 6.75 3.99 2.36
CA PRO A 355 6.48 3.26 3.59
C PRO A 355 5.92 4.17 4.70
N GLY A 356 4.88 3.70 5.39
CA GLY A 356 4.36 4.28 6.64
C GLY A 356 4.44 3.26 7.77
N CYS A 357 4.86 3.68 8.97
CA CYS A 357 5.10 2.78 10.11
C CYS A 357 4.08 2.96 11.23
N LEU A 358 3.70 1.85 11.86
CA LEU A 358 2.95 1.77 13.10
C LEU A 358 3.62 0.77 14.03
N ARG A 359 3.70 1.10 15.32
CA ARG A 359 4.14 0.17 16.37
C ARG A 359 2.94 -0.48 17.03
N SER A 360 3.06 -1.76 17.38
CA SER A 360 2.03 -2.50 18.10
C SER A 360 1.74 -1.89 19.48
N PRO A 361 0.53 -2.04 20.03
CA PRO A 361 0.19 -1.49 21.34
C PRO A 361 1.07 -1.99 22.49
N ASP A 362 1.58 -3.22 22.40
CA ASP A 362 2.54 -3.81 23.37
C ASP A 362 4.00 -3.38 23.10
N GLY A 363 4.24 -2.60 22.05
CA GLY A 363 5.55 -2.10 21.65
C GLY A 363 6.48 -3.13 21.02
N THR A 364 6.07 -4.38 20.81
CA THR A 364 6.94 -5.48 20.38
C THR A 364 7.17 -5.59 18.88
N THR A 365 6.23 -5.11 18.07
CA THR A 365 6.20 -5.34 16.63
C THR A 365 6.01 -4.02 15.88
N LEU A 366 6.74 -3.84 14.80
CA LEU A 366 6.53 -2.78 13.82
C LEU A 366 5.75 -3.34 12.62
N ALA A 367 4.76 -2.60 12.15
CA ALA A 367 4.08 -2.83 10.88
C ALA A 367 4.41 -1.68 9.93
N VAL A 368 4.95 -2.00 8.76
CA VAL A 368 5.23 -1.02 7.71
C VAL A 368 4.24 -1.23 6.57
N LEU A 369 3.32 -0.28 6.41
CA LEU A 369 2.34 -0.23 5.33
C LEU A 369 2.99 0.35 4.08
N LEU A 370 2.70 -0.25 2.93
CA LEU A 370 3.39 -0.01 1.67
C LEU A 370 2.37 0.23 0.56
N ARG A 371 2.58 1.30 -0.20
CA ARG A 371 1.88 1.51 -1.46
C ARG A 371 2.30 0.44 -2.48
N GLU A 372 1.36 0.01 -3.31
CA GLU A 372 1.63 -0.76 -4.53
C GLU A 372 1.47 0.16 -5.75
N ASN A 373 2.60 0.59 -6.34
CA ASN A 373 2.61 1.65 -7.34
C ASN A 373 2.10 1.22 -8.73
N ARG A 374 2.06 -0.08 -9.06
CA ARG A 374 1.47 -0.52 -10.34
C ARG A 374 -0.05 -0.43 -10.35
N ARG A 375 -0.67 -0.32 -9.16
CA ARG A 375 -2.12 -0.30 -8.97
C ARG A 375 -2.77 -1.59 -9.51
N ARG A 376 -2.04 -2.71 -9.41
CA ARG A 376 -2.51 -4.04 -9.85
C ARG A 376 -2.97 -4.90 -8.69
N ARG A 377 -2.42 -4.65 -7.51
CA ARG A 377 -2.71 -5.38 -6.28
C ARG A 377 -3.09 -4.40 -5.19
N ASN A 378 -3.57 -4.91 -4.07
CA ASN A 378 -3.80 -4.09 -2.90
C ASN A 378 -2.47 -3.55 -2.36
N SER A 379 -2.55 -2.59 -1.44
CA SER A 379 -1.39 -2.16 -0.66
C SER A 379 -0.82 -3.34 0.15
N TYR A 380 0.41 -3.23 0.63
CA TYR A 380 1.09 -4.32 1.35
C TYR A 380 1.47 -3.92 2.77
N VAL A 381 1.78 -4.91 3.58
CA VAL A 381 2.39 -4.75 4.90
C VAL A 381 3.55 -5.72 5.07
N ILE A 382 4.61 -5.25 5.74
CA ILE A 382 5.69 -6.09 6.29
C ILE A 382 5.80 -5.85 7.79
N PHE A 383 6.23 -6.87 8.54
CA PHE A 383 6.36 -6.78 9.99
C PHE A 383 7.80 -7.00 10.44
N SER A 384 8.21 -6.31 11.50
CA SER A 384 9.48 -6.55 12.20
C SER A 384 9.24 -6.76 13.68
N GLN A 385 9.87 -7.78 14.26
CA GLN A 385 9.82 -8.12 15.70
C GLN A 385 11.17 -7.88 16.40
N ASP A 386 12.14 -7.33 15.67
CA ASP A 386 13.54 -7.18 16.09
C ASP A 386 14.05 -5.75 15.89
N GLU A 387 13.15 -4.77 16.01
CA GLU A 387 13.43 -3.33 15.91
C GLU A 387 14.04 -2.94 14.54
N GLY A 388 13.52 -3.52 13.46
CA GLY A 388 13.89 -3.20 12.07
C GLY A 388 15.13 -3.91 11.54
N GLN A 389 15.68 -4.89 12.28
CA GLN A 389 16.81 -5.70 11.80
C GLN A 389 16.39 -6.63 10.67
N SER A 390 15.21 -7.25 10.76
CA SER A 390 14.63 -8.05 9.70
C SER A 390 13.14 -7.74 9.53
N PHE A 391 12.61 -8.10 8.37
CA PHE A 391 11.20 -7.92 8.02
C PHE A 391 10.64 -9.20 7.44
N SER A 392 9.36 -9.47 7.71
CA SER A 392 8.61 -10.54 7.08
C SER A 392 8.53 -10.35 5.57
N ALA A 393 8.18 -11.42 4.84
CA ALA A 393 7.75 -11.28 3.45
C ALA A 393 6.55 -10.31 3.35
N PRO A 394 6.44 -9.50 2.28
CA PRO A 394 5.28 -8.64 2.05
C PRO A 394 3.98 -9.44 1.94
N ARG A 395 2.96 -8.99 2.67
CA ARG A 395 1.59 -9.52 2.60
C ARG A 395 0.63 -8.42 2.14
N GLU A 396 -0.31 -8.74 1.26
CA GLU A 396 -1.35 -7.79 0.88
C GLU A 396 -2.23 -7.38 2.07
N LEU A 397 -2.64 -6.12 2.07
CA LEU A 397 -3.63 -5.52 2.94
C LEU A 397 -5.04 -5.77 2.38
N PRO A 398 -6.08 -5.70 3.23
CA PRO A 398 -7.46 -5.70 2.76
C PRO A 398 -7.74 -4.48 1.86
N ALA A 399 -8.73 -4.61 0.98
CA ALA A 399 -9.17 -3.52 0.08
C ALA A 399 -9.47 -2.23 0.85
N SER A 400 -10.04 -2.33 2.05
CA SER A 400 -10.40 -1.18 2.90
C SER A 400 -9.22 -0.31 3.33
N LEU A 401 -8.00 -0.85 3.30
CA LEU A 401 -6.76 -0.18 3.66
C LEU A 401 -5.83 -0.05 2.44
N THR A 402 -6.37 -0.18 1.22
CA THR A 402 -5.61 -0.03 -0.01
C THR A 402 -5.57 1.43 -0.46
N GLY A 403 -4.35 1.95 -0.61
CA GLY A 403 -4.10 3.35 -0.92
C GLY A 403 -2.65 3.70 -1.14
N ASP A 404 -2.41 5.00 -1.30
CA ASP A 404 -1.08 5.57 -1.38
C ASP A 404 -0.73 6.40 -0.12
N ARG A 405 0.55 6.29 0.31
CA ARG A 405 1.19 7.04 1.40
C ARG A 405 0.43 7.03 2.72
N HIS A 406 0.22 5.83 3.28
CA HIS A 406 -0.44 5.61 4.56
C HIS A 406 0.27 6.34 5.70
N THR A 407 -0.45 7.22 6.38
CA THR A 407 0.02 7.86 7.61
C THR A 407 -1.03 7.69 8.68
N GLY A 408 -0.64 7.24 9.88
CA GLY A 408 -1.59 6.93 10.93
C GLY A 408 -1.13 7.29 12.33
N ARG A 409 -2.12 7.39 13.23
CA ARG A 409 -1.95 7.62 14.67
C ARG A 409 -2.96 6.80 15.45
N TYR A 410 -2.56 6.40 16.65
CA TYR A 410 -3.50 5.89 17.64
C TYR A 410 -4.32 7.05 18.22
N ALA A 411 -5.62 6.82 18.36
CA ALA A 411 -6.49 7.61 19.21
C ALA A 411 -6.41 7.12 20.67
N PRO A 412 -6.83 7.93 21.65
CA PRO A 412 -6.76 7.56 23.08
C PRO A 412 -7.51 6.28 23.47
N ASP A 413 -8.48 5.83 22.66
CA ASP A 413 -9.23 4.58 22.87
C ASP A 413 -8.54 3.33 22.28
N GLY A 414 -7.31 3.48 21.80
CA GLY A 414 -6.49 2.41 21.23
C GLY A 414 -6.85 2.03 19.79
N ARG A 415 -7.81 2.69 19.15
CA ARG A 415 -8.05 2.54 17.71
C ARG A 415 -7.03 3.35 16.90
N LEU A 416 -6.84 2.94 15.66
CA LEU A 416 -6.02 3.62 14.67
C LEU A 416 -6.90 4.43 13.73
N PHE A 417 -6.46 5.65 13.43
CA PHE A 417 -6.88 6.38 12.24
C PHE A 417 -5.70 6.42 11.27
N ILE A 418 -5.91 5.94 10.04
CA ILE A 418 -4.91 5.94 8.97
C ILE A 418 -5.50 6.68 7.77
N SER A 419 -4.81 7.72 7.31
CA SER A 419 -5.22 8.49 6.13
C SER A 419 -4.31 8.21 4.95
N PHE A 420 -4.90 8.21 3.75
CA PHE A 420 -4.25 7.87 2.49
C PHE A 420 -5.07 8.42 1.31
N ARG A 421 -4.52 8.31 0.10
CA ARG A 421 -5.30 8.44 -1.14
C ARG A 421 -5.95 7.11 -1.46
N ASP A 422 -7.25 7.09 -1.74
CA ASP A 422 -7.94 5.86 -2.09
C ASP A 422 -7.50 5.34 -3.47
N THR A 423 -6.90 4.15 -3.48
CA THR A 423 -6.56 3.44 -4.72
C THR A 423 -7.11 2.03 -4.73
N THR A 424 -8.12 1.77 -3.89
CA THR A 424 -8.85 0.51 -3.89
C THR A 424 -9.35 0.24 -5.30
N LEU A 425 -9.16 -0.99 -5.78
CA LEU A 425 -9.45 -1.36 -7.16
C LEU A 425 -10.91 -1.11 -7.52
N GLU A 426 -11.80 -1.37 -6.57
CA GLU A 426 -13.24 -1.13 -6.65
C GLU A 426 -13.70 -0.33 -5.43
N SER A 427 -13.80 0.99 -5.57
CA SER A 427 -14.27 1.88 -4.50
C SER A 427 -15.11 3.04 -5.08
N PRO A 428 -16.18 3.46 -4.39
CA PRO A 428 -16.96 4.64 -4.77
C PRO A 428 -16.19 5.96 -4.60
N THR A 429 -15.08 5.95 -3.84
CA THR A 429 -14.24 7.14 -3.54
C THR A 429 -12.86 7.01 -4.16
N GLN A 430 -12.72 6.26 -5.26
CA GLN A 430 -11.41 6.04 -5.90
C GLN A 430 -10.80 7.38 -6.33
N GLY A 431 -9.56 7.63 -5.90
CA GLY A 431 -8.84 8.87 -6.17
C GLY A 431 -9.04 9.96 -5.13
N ASP A 432 -9.91 9.77 -4.14
CA ASP A 432 -10.19 10.76 -3.09
C ASP A 432 -9.21 10.71 -1.92
N TRP A 433 -9.29 11.74 -1.08
CA TRP A 433 -8.66 11.73 0.24
C TRP A 433 -9.56 11.07 1.27
N VAL A 434 -9.02 10.04 1.92
CA VAL A 434 -9.79 9.14 2.77
C VAL A 434 -9.07 8.83 4.08
N GLY A 435 -9.84 8.34 5.03
CA GLY A 435 -9.39 7.75 6.28
C GLY A 435 -9.96 6.34 6.46
N TRP A 436 -9.23 5.52 7.21
CA TRP A 436 -9.62 4.21 7.68
C TRP A 436 -9.54 4.20 9.20
N VAL A 437 -10.55 3.62 9.85
CA VAL A 437 -10.57 3.40 11.29
C VAL A 437 -10.66 1.92 11.59
N GLY A 438 -9.79 1.44 12.47
CA GLY A 438 -9.75 0.05 12.92
C GLY A 438 -8.78 -0.13 14.08
N ARG A 439 -8.31 -1.36 14.28
CA ARG A 439 -7.36 -1.73 15.34
C ARG A 439 -6.09 -2.33 14.76
N TRP A 440 -5.05 -2.41 15.60
CA TRP A 440 -3.81 -3.11 15.27
C TRP A 440 -4.06 -4.55 14.78
N ASP A 441 -4.96 -5.26 15.46
CA ASP A 441 -5.29 -6.65 15.13
C ASP A 441 -5.87 -6.78 13.71
N ASP A 442 -6.61 -5.78 13.23
CA ASP A 442 -7.12 -5.79 11.84
C ASP A 442 -5.98 -5.78 10.83
N ILE A 443 -4.90 -5.02 11.10
CA ILE A 443 -3.71 -4.99 10.25
C ILE A 443 -2.96 -6.31 10.35
N ARG A 444 -2.73 -6.82 11.57
CA ARG A 444 -2.01 -8.07 11.83
C ARG A 444 -2.68 -9.24 11.12
N ASP A 445 -3.99 -9.36 11.27
CA ASP A 445 -4.78 -10.51 10.85
C ASP A 445 -5.37 -10.34 9.44
N GLY A 446 -5.29 -9.13 8.87
CA GLY A 446 -5.80 -8.83 7.53
C GLY A 446 -7.31 -8.58 7.45
N CYS A 447 -7.93 -8.17 8.56
CA CYS A 447 -9.36 -7.87 8.65
C CYS A 447 -9.68 -6.47 8.09
N GLU A 448 -10.92 -6.26 7.65
CA GLU A 448 -11.28 -5.01 6.95
C GLU A 448 -11.19 -3.76 7.84
N GLY A 449 -11.31 -3.85 9.16
CA GLY A 449 -11.41 -2.70 10.08
C GLY A 449 -12.84 -2.35 10.47
N GLN A 450 -13.07 -1.12 10.93
CA GLN A 450 -14.37 -0.68 11.47
C GLN A 450 -15.20 0.11 10.44
N TYR A 451 -14.65 1.17 9.86
CA TYR A 451 -15.30 1.97 8.81
C TYR A 451 -14.28 2.81 8.03
N ARG A 452 -14.69 3.32 6.87
CA ARG A 452 -13.95 4.32 6.11
C ARG A 452 -14.61 5.69 6.21
N VAL A 453 -13.80 6.72 6.00
CA VAL A 453 -14.22 8.11 5.98
C VAL A 453 -13.74 8.76 4.69
N ARG A 454 -14.65 9.31 3.88
CA ARG A 454 -14.28 10.24 2.80
C ARG A 454 -14.06 11.60 3.43
N LEU A 455 -12.84 12.11 3.36
CA LEU A 455 -12.44 13.37 4.00
C LEU A 455 -12.67 14.55 3.06
N ALA A 456 -12.34 14.38 1.78
CA ALA A 456 -12.71 15.32 0.73
C ALA A 456 -12.72 14.64 -0.66
N ASP A 457 -13.64 15.09 -1.51
CA ASP A 457 -13.73 14.76 -2.93
C ASP A 457 -12.60 15.44 -3.71
N ASN A 458 -11.85 14.65 -4.46
CA ASN A 458 -10.79 15.15 -5.32
C ASN A 458 -11.30 15.35 -6.75
N GLN A 459 -11.28 16.59 -7.22
CA GLN A 459 -11.71 16.97 -8.57
C GLN A 459 -10.68 16.65 -9.66
N HIS A 460 -9.65 15.87 -9.35
CA HIS A 460 -8.66 15.35 -10.28
C HIS A 460 -8.55 13.83 -10.16
N ARG A 461 -8.00 13.15 -11.17
CA ARG A 461 -8.04 11.69 -11.23
C ARG A 461 -7.28 11.00 -10.07
N TRP A 462 -6.09 11.50 -9.74
CA TRP A 462 -5.21 10.88 -8.74
C TRP A 462 -4.39 11.86 -7.90
N ASP A 463 -4.31 13.12 -8.31
CA ASP A 463 -3.30 14.05 -7.78
C ASP A 463 -3.76 14.71 -6.48
N THR A 464 -3.71 13.96 -5.39
CA THR A 464 -4.24 14.37 -4.09
C THR A 464 -3.72 13.47 -2.96
N ALA A 465 -4.14 13.79 -1.74
CA ALA A 465 -3.78 13.14 -0.50
C ALA A 465 -2.26 13.14 -0.34
N TYR A 466 -1.71 12.30 0.53
CA TYR A 466 -0.34 12.36 1.09
C TYR A 466 -0.38 13.12 2.41
N PRO A 467 -1.13 12.59 3.38
CA PRO A 467 -1.50 13.36 4.55
C PRO A 467 -0.40 13.35 5.61
N GLY A 468 -0.24 14.48 6.30
CA GLY A 468 0.19 14.48 7.69
C GLY A 468 -1.00 14.12 8.59
N VAL A 469 -0.75 13.33 9.64
CA VAL A 469 -1.79 12.91 10.61
C VAL A 469 -1.23 13.08 12.00
N GLU A 470 -1.88 13.91 12.81
CA GLU A 470 -1.56 14.12 14.21
C GLU A 470 -2.77 13.82 15.09
N CYS A 471 -2.52 13.38 16.32
CA CYS A 471 -3.54 13.23 17.35
C CYS A 471 -3.21 14.18 18.51
N LEU A 472 -4.10 15.12 18.81
CA LEU A 472 -3.95 16.03 19.93
C LEU A 472 -4.20 15.30 21.27
N PRO A 473 -3.76 15.85 22.42
CA PRO A 473 -3.96 15.23 23.73
C PRO A 473 -5.43 14.98 24.11
N ASP A 474 -6.36 15.75 23.55
CA ASP A 474 -7.81 15.58 23.75
C ASP A 474 -8.44 14.50 22.83
N GLY A 475 -7.64 13.83 22.01
CA GLY A 475 -8.10 12.82 21.06
C GLY A 475 -8.62 13.39 19.73
N THR A 476 -8.51 14.69 19.50
CA THR A 476 -8.79 15.28 18.19
C THR A 476 -7.74 14.82 17.18
N ILE A 477 -8.20 14.24 16.08
CA ILE A 477 -7.38 13.98 14.91
C ILE A 477 -7.29 15.26 14.08
N VAL A 478 -6.08 15.63 13.71
CA VAL A 478 -5.80 16.70 12.74
C VAL A 478 -5.09 16.07 11.56
N THR A 479 -5.71 16.11 10.39
CA THR A 479 -5.13 15.53 9.17
C THR A 479 -5.03 16.58 8.09
N THR A 480 -3.85 16.70 7.48
CA THR A 480 -3.50 17.81 6.59
C THR A 480 -2.94 17.25 5.29
N THR A 481 -3.50 17.64 4.15
CA THR A 481 -3.06 17.14 2.85
C THR A 481 -3.26 18.14 1.73
N TYR A 482 -2.86 17.79 0.51
CA TYR A 482 -3.13 18.59 -0.68
C TYR A 482 -4.09 17.87 -1.63
N GLY A 483 -4.68 18.62 -2.54
CA GLY A 483 -5.55 18.06 -3.57
C GLY A 483 -6.17 19.12 -4.45
N HIS A 484 -6.82 18.66 -5.51
CA HIS A 484 -7.64 19.51 -6.38
C HIS A 484 -9.06 19.57 -5.81
N TRP A 485 -9.27 20.47 -4.87
CA TRP A 485 -10.57 20.58 -4.17
C TRP A 485 -11.60 21.39 -4.97
N GLU A 486 -11.16 22.10 -6.01
CA GLU A 486 -12.00 22.87 -6.92
C GLU A 486 -11.64 22.49 -8.37
N ALA A 487 -12.65 22.23 -9.20
CA ALA A 487 -12.45 21.78 -10.57
C ALA A 487 -11.71 22.83 -11.41
N GLY A 488 -10.62 22.41 -12.06
CA GLY A 488 -9.81 23.27 -12.93
C GLY A 488 -8.81 24.17 -12.19
N GLU A 489 -8.80 24.18 -10.85
CA GLU A 489 -7.87 24.97 -10.05
C GLU A 489 -6.59 24.18 -9.71
N SER A 490 -5.50 24.91 -9.44
CA SER A 490 -4.26 24.30 -8.92
C SER A 490 -4.48 23.71 -7.53
N PRO A 491 -3.80 22.60 -7.18
CA PRO A 491 -4.02 21.97 -5.90
C PRO A 491 -3.47 22.83 -4.77
N TYR A 492 -4.14 22.74 -3.63
CA TYR A 492 -3.82 23.52 -2.44
C TYR A 492 -4.00 22.68 -1.18
N ILE A 493 -3.51 23.20 -0.05
CA ILE A 493 -3.38 22.43 1.18
C ILE A 493 -4.59 22.68 2.08
N LEU A 494 -5.27 21.59 2.47
CA LEU A 494 -6.37 21.57 3.41
C LEU A 494 -6.00 20.81 4.67
N SER A 495 -6.59 21.21 5.79
CA SER A 495 -6.54 20.50 7.07
C SER A 495 -7.96 20.27 7.59
N LEU A 496 -8.21 19.09 8.12
CA LEU A 496 -9.47 18.69 8.76
C LEU A 496 -9.24 18.31 10.20
N ARG A 497 -10.27 18.53 11.03
CA ARG A 497 -10.28 18.23 12.47
C ARG A 497 -11.56 17.48 12.86
N PHE A 498 -11.43 16.37 13.58
CA PHE A 498 -12.57 15.57 14.08
C PHE A 498 -12.11 14.62 15.20
N SER A 499 -13.04 13.95 15.88
CA SER A 499 -12.73 12.88 16.83
C SER A 499 -13.39 11.56 16.43
N LEU A 500 -12.83 10.43 16.87
CA LEU A 500 -13.42 9.13 16.54
C LEU A 500 -14.81 8.94 17.15
N GLY A 501 -15.07 9.48 18.34
CA GLY A 501 -16.41 9.45 18.95
C GLY A 501 -17.45 10.27 18.18
N GLU A 502 -17.02 11.23 17.37
CA GLU A 502 -17.90 11.92 16.42
C GLU A 502 -18.23 11.03 15.22
N LEU A 503 -17.20 10.42 14.62
CA LEU A 503 -17.37 9.49 13.51
C LEU A 503 -18.24 8.29 13.88
N ASP A 504 -18.11 7.77 15.10
CA ASP A 504 -18.94 6.68 15.60
C ASP A 504 -20.44 7.03 15.65
N ARG A 505 -20.78 8.29 15.91
CA ARG A 505 -22.18 8.75 15.87
C ARG A 505 -22.68 8.81 14.42
N LEU A 506 -21.88 9.37 13.51
CA LEU A 506 -22.20 9.44 12.09
C LEU A 506 -22.36 8.05 11.46
N ALA A 507 -21.51 7.09 11.84
CA ALA A 507 -21.60 5.70 11.38
C ALA A 507 -22.92 5.03 11.77
N LYS A 508 -23.42 5.31 12.98
CA LYS A 508 -24.71 4.76 13.45
C LYS A 508 -25.88 5.42 12.74
N ASP A 509 -25.88 6.75 12.65
CA ASP A 509 -26.97 7.51 12.02
C ASP A 509 -27.11 7.19 10.52
N GLY A 510 -26.00 6.83 9.85
CA GLY A 510 -26.00 6.36 8.46
C GLY A 510 -26.42 4.90 8.28
N ALA A 511 -26.34 4.06 9.32
CA ALA A 511 -26.79 2.67 9.29
C ALA A 511 -28.29 2.51 9.56
N ASP A 512 -28.91 3.51 10.21
CA ASP A 512 -30.35 3.57 10.51
C ASP A 512 -31.18 4.23 9.39
N ARG A 513 -30.56 4.60 8.26
CA ARG A 513 -31.20 5.12 7.04
C ARG A 513 -31.08 4.12 5.90
#